data_AF-A0A652L553-F1
#
_entry.id   AF-A0A652L553-F1
#
_cell.length_a   1.000
_cell.length_b   1.000
_cell.length_c   1.000
_cell.angle_alpha   90.00
_cell.angle_beta   90.00
_cell.angle_gamma   90.00
#
_symmetry.space_group_name_H-M   'P 1'
#
loop_
_entity.id
_entity.type
_entity.pdbx_description
1 polymer ?
#
loop_
_entity_poly.entity_id
_entity_poly.type
_entity_poly.pdbx_seq_one_letter_code
_entity_poly.pdbx_strand_id
1 'polypeptide(L)'
;MPAARAAEPGSGPEPGGRPGRRALLAGLTGAGAVVGGLALGTRSAAAVPAAVEAGAGTYVVDVVAKGADPTGATPSDTAFKAAVAEVLGGAPETGVTPRKVLLIPPGTYLLTEPDLLPPTQNTDPQNQSVVNGISISGFGKRVSHIVYAPTVRDTVLWRNMDRYKNIRISGLTFESQDATATFCRSYSSATFGVQDTWYTDVEWRGTWKAGIVLDGPTGARSNLNSEMGWDHCQVGGSYADAFLVMGTEPAEQQQDQFLNFWFRDCKVEFQSGIFVRNEHGGSMNFIGGSYILTDDDSTGTFFKLNANPPRSDSVMRLYAQGIRFEVRGPGHKVIDSSWYKGTITFVSCDDTARAYKSWAAAEGVPHVYRFDAVNPSRGPMIRYQDCALLGSHLVTAANATTAGKLLYDGCRLANMSTGTGASGFLRWTGTAPWYEFRDCTQKAGVRLADAKVP
;
A
#
# COMPACT_ATOMS: atom_id res chain seq x y z
N MET A 1 -5.64 19.65 -59.85
CA MET A 1 -4.65 19.84 -60.94
C MET A 1 -3.29 20.10 -60.31
N PRO A 2 -2.19 19.53 -60.85
CA PRO A 2 -0.93 19.30 -60.14
C PRO A 2 0.26 20.16 -60.64
N ALA A 3 1.42 19.91 -60.02
CA ALA A 3 2.80 20.32 -60.36
C ALA A 3 3.26 21.70 -59.82
N ALA A 4 4.50 21.91 -59.35
CA ALA A 4 5.74 21.24 -59.72
C ALA A 4 6.84 21.28 -58.62
N ARG A 5 7.76 20.31 -58.71
CA ARG A 5 9.08 20.20 -58.08
C ARG A 5 10.14 21.02 -58.85
N ALA A 6 11.19 21.47 -58.14
CA ALA A 6 12.59 21.57 -58.61
C ALA A 6 13.48 21.66 -57.34
N ALA A 7 14.33 20.68 -56.99
CA ALA A 7 15.64 20.29 -57.54
C ALA A 7 16.83 21.05 -56.89
N GLU A 8 17.66 20.31 -56.16
CA GLU A 8 19.00 20.68 -55.66
C GLU A 8 20.06 20.63 -56.78
N PRO A 9 21.25 21.23 -56.55
CA PRO A 9 22.49 20.43 -56.54
C PRO A 9 23.47 20.84 -55.40
N GLY A 10 24.04 19.90 -54.63
CA GLY A 10 25.38 19.31 -54.84
C GLY A 10 26.47 20.06 -54.01
N SER A 11 27.59 19.51 -53.52
CA SER A 11 28.13 18.17 -53.24
C SER A 11 29.57 18.35 -52.72
N GLY A 12 29.93 17.78 -51.57
CA GLY A 12 31.30 17.35 -51.19
C GLY A 12 32.12 18.25 -50.23
N PRO A 13 33.16 17.73 -49.54
CA PRO A 13 33.50 16.33 -49.21
C PRO A 13 33.75 16.08 -47.69
N GLU A 14 33.55 14.82 -47.27
CA GLU A 14 34.07 14.22 -46.02
C GLU A 14 35.49 13.67 -46.27
N PRO A 15 36.39 13.52 -45.26
CA PRO A 15 36.40 12.26 -44.49
C PRO A 15 36.98 12.28 -43.06
N GLY A 16 36.55 11.30 -42.26
CA GLY A 16 37.28 10.78 -41.09
C GLY A 16 36.34 10.56 -39.90
N GLY A 17 36.15 9.38 -39.31
CA GLY A 17 36.75 8.07 -39.44
C GLY A 17 36.20 7.24 -38.26
N ARG A 18 35.61 6.08 -38.52
CA ARG A 18 35.14 5.16 -37.47
C ARG A 18 36.33 4.43 -36.84
N PRO A 19 36.15 3.85 -35.65
CA PRO A 19 36.01 2.39 -35.66
C PRO A 19 34.90 1.87 -34.74
N GLY A 20 34.14 0.90 -35.26
CA GLY A 20 33.45 -0.08 -34.41
C GLY A 20 34.37 -1.26 -34.12
N ARG A 21 34.11 -2.00 -33.04
CA ARG A 21 34.53 -3.40 -32.89
C ARG A 21 33.44 -4.22 -32.19
N ARG A 22 33.06 -5.29 -32.88
CA ARG A 22 32.39 -6.49 -32.34
C ARG A 22 33.39 -7.35 -31.57
N ALA A 23 32.80 -8.17 -30.69
CA ALA A 23 33.23 -9.48 -30.20
C ALA A 23 34.36 -9.54 -29.16
N LEU A 24 34.06 -10.13 -28.00
CA LEU A 24 34.45 -11.51 -27.69
C LEU A 24 33.69 -12.03 -26.46
N LEU A 25 32.84 -13.05 -26.67
CA LEU A 25 32.53 -14.06 -25.65
C LEU A 25 33.71 -15.02 -25.62
N ALA A 26 34.34 -15.22 -24.46
CA ALA A 26 35.13 -16.40 -24.14
C ALA A 26 35.10 -16.60 -22.62
N GLY A 27 34.80 -17.83 -22.20
CA GLY A 27 34.41 -18.15 -20.83
C GLY A 27 35.52 -18.12 -19.78
N LEU A 28 35.08 -18.12 -18.52
CA LEU A 28 35.87 -18.49 -17.36
C LEU A 28 35.03 -19.44 -16.51
N THR A 29 35.34 -20.72 -16.65
CA THR A 29 35.20 -21.75 -15.62
C THR A 29 36.17 -21.43 -14.48
N GLY A 30 35.72 -21.40 -13.23
CA GLY A 30 36.61 -21.37 -12.07
C GLY A 30 36.03 -20.65 -10.87
N ALA A 31 35.89 -21.39 -9.77
CA ALA A 31 35.40 -20.94 -8.48
C ALA A 31 36.26 -19.83 -7.85
N GLY A 32 35.61 -18.92 -7.12
CA GLY A 32 36.27 -18.04 -6.15
C GLY A 32 35.91 -16.56 -6.28
N ALA A 33 35.20 -16.04 -5.27
CA ALA A 33 35.11 -14.64 -4.84
C ALA A 33 34.71 -13.58 -5.89
N VAL A 34 33.42 -13.20 -5.89
CA VAL A 34 33.00 -11.90 -6.43
C VAL A 34 32.71 -10.95 -5.27
N VAL A 35 33.74 -10.18 -4.92
CA VAL A 35 33.60 -8.88 -4.24
C VAL A 35 33.70 -7.84 -5.35
N GLY A 36 32.64 -7.07 -5.59
CA GLY A 36 32.66 -6.01 -6.60
C GLY A 36 31.28 -5.44 -6.87
N GLY A 37 30.99 -4.30 -6.26
CA GLY A 37 29.73 -3.59 -6.39
C GLY A 37 29.49 -3.01 -7.77
N LEU A 38 28.21 -2.96 -8.15
CA LEU A 38 27.69 -2.06 -9.15
C LEU A 38 26.55 -1.26 -8.50
N ALA A 39 26.91 -0.04 -8.11
CA ALA A 39 25.98 0.98 -7.66
C ALA A 39 25.24 1.57 -8.88
N LEU A 40 23.91 1.44 -8.92
CA LEU A 40 23.03 2.31 -9.70
C LEU A 40 21.67 2.40 -8.98
N GLY A 41 21.31 3.59 -8.48
CA GLY A 41 19.92 3.91 -8.11
C GLY A 41 19.63 4.60 -6.78
N THR A 42 20.31 5.72 -6.48
CA THR A 42 19.87 6.89 -5.68
C THR A 42 18.89 6.76 -4.49
N ARG A 43 19.41 7.13 -3.30
CA ARG A 43 18.78 7.53 -2.00
C ARG A 43 18.32 6.35 -1.12
N SER A 44 19.02 5.95 -0.05
CA SER A 44 19.56 6.75 1.06
C SER A 44 20.90 6.22 1.56
N ALA A 45 21.93 7.07 1.50
CA ALA A 45 23.26 6.80 2.06
C ALA A 45 23.27 7.19 3.55
N ALA A 46 22.98 6.25 4.43
CA ALA A 46 23.30 6.35 5.86
C ALA A 46 23.24 4.98 6.57
N ALA A 47 23.92 3.94 6.04
CA ALA A 47 24.16 2.71 6.79
C ALA A 47 25.31 1.82 6.27
N VAL A 48 26.10 2.23 5.27
CA VAL A 48 27.05 1.30 4.61
C VAL A 48 28.54 1.46 4.99
N PRO A 49 29.08 2.54 5.61
CA PRO A 49 30.52 2.56 5.86
C PRO A 49 30.97 1.94 7.20
N ALA A 50 30.08 1.42 8.07
CA ALA A 50 30.51 0.83 9.36
C ALA A 50 30.69 -0.70 9.35
N ALA A 51 30.17 -1.42 8.35
CA ALA A 51 30.21 -2.88 8.31
C ALA A 51 31.50 -3.46 7.67
N VAL A 52 32.34 -2.62 7.07
CA VAL A 52 33.51 -3.08 6.31
C VAL A 52 34.75 -3.29 7.19
N GLU A 53 34.87 -2.59 8.33
CA GLU A 53 36.01 -2.77 9.25
C GLU A 53 35.77 -3.81 10.36
N ALA A 54 34.51 -4.18 10.62
CA ALA A 54 34.12 -5.24 11.55
C ALA A 54 33.49 -6.42 10.80
N GLY A 55 34.21 -7.05 9.87
CA GLY A 55 33.83 -8.27 9.16
C GLY A 55 32.34 -8.40 8.82
N ALA A 56 31.91 -7.87 7.67
CA ALA A 56 30.51 -7.87 7.20
C ALA A 56 29.73 -9.20 7.34
N GLY A 57 30.41 -10.36 7.37
CA GLY A 57 29.80 -11.66 7.62
C GLY A 57 29.21 -11.86 9.03
N THR A 58 29.59 -11.06 10.02
CA THR A 58 29.08 -11.18 11.40
C THR A 58 27.66 -10.60 11.54
N TYR A 59 27.27 -9.67 10.67
CA TYR A 59 26.01 -8.92 10.78
C TYR A 59 24.94 -9.30 9.74
N VAL A 60 25.24 -10.26 8.86
CA VAL A 60 24.33 -10.69 7.80
C VAL A 60 24.10 -12.19 7.91
N VAL A 61 22.84 -12.61 7.94
CA VAL A 61 22.45 -14.02 7.90
C VAL A 61 21.81 -14.30 6.55
N ASP A 62 22.51 -15.05 5.70
CA ASP A 62 22.06 -15.46 4.37
C ASP A 62 21.24 -16.76 4.46
N VAL A 63 20.01 -16.74 3.95
CA VAL A 63 19.13 -17.91 3.90
C VAL A 63 19.71 -19.07 3.05
N VAL A 64 20.47 -18.77 1.99
CA VAL A 64 21.13 -19.79 1.15
C VAL A 64 22.27 -20.45 1.91
N ALA A 65 23.01 -19.70 2.74
CA ALA A 65 24.02 -20.26 3.64
C ALA A 65 23.40 -21.18 4.72
N LYS A 66 22.07 -21.09 4.93
CA LYS A 66 21.27 -22.01 5.76
C LYS A 66 20.61 -23.14 4.98
N GLY A 67 20.90 -23.27 3.69
CA GLY A 67 20.39 -24.33 2.83
C GLY A 67 19.07 -24.02 2.15
N ALA A 68 18.68 -22.74 2.03
CA ALA A 68 17.50 -22.37 1.25
C ALA A 68 17.76 -22.67 -0.25
N ASP A 69 16.73 -23.15 -0.93
CA ASP A 69 16.78 -23.45 -2.36
C ASP A 69 16.34 -22.21 -3.16
N PRO A 70 17.28 -21.51 -3.85
CA PRO A 70 16.96 -20.30 -4.60
C PRO A 70 16.24 -20.56 -5.92
N THR A 71 15.98 -21.83 -6.27
CA THR A 71 15.20 -22.19 -7.46
C THR A 71 13.70 -22.29 -7.16
N GLY A 72 13.33 -22.49 -5.89
CA GLY A 72 11.96 -22.72 -5.44
C GLY A 72 11.43 -24.10 -5.78
N ALA A 73 12.29 -25.02 -6.23
CA ALA A 73 11.91 -26.41 -6.53
C ALA A 73 11.62 -27.21 -5.27
N THR A 74 12.29 -26.88 -4.16
CA THR A 74 12.10 -27.49 -2.85
C THR A 74 11.74 -26.45 -1.78
N PRO A 75 10.93 -26.83 -0.77
CA PRO A 75 10.59 -25.93 0.31
C PRO A 75 11.83 -25.48 1.10
N SER A 76 11.91 -24.17 1.37
CA SER A 76 13.02 -23.53 2.09
C SER A 76 12.71 -23.27 3.58
N ASP A 77 11.63 -23.87 4.11
CA ASP A 77 11.11 -23.61 5.46
C ASP A 77 12.18 -23.79 6.55
N THR A 78 12.91 -24.90 6.53
CA THR A 78 13.97 -25.20 7.52
C THR A 78 15.10 -24.18 7.48
N ALA A 79 15.52 -23.76 6.29
CA ALA A 79 16.59 -22.79 6.12
C ALA A 79 16.20 -21.40 6.62
N PHE A 80 14.97 -20.95 6.33
CA PHE A 80 14.43 -19.69 6.84
C PHE A 80 14.32 -19.70 8.37
N LYS A 81 13.79 -20.79 8.96
CA LYS A 81 13.75 -20.95 10.43
C LYS A 81 15.14 -20.86 11.05
N ALA A 82 16.13 -21.54 10.48
CA ALA A 82 17.50 -21.50 10.97
C ALA A 82 18.14 -20.11 10.84
N ALA A 83 17.91 -19.42 9.72
CA ALA A 83 18.42 -18.07 9.49
C ALA A 83 17.83 -17.07 10.49
N VAL A 84 16.52 -17.13 10.68
CA VAL A 84 15.81 -16.26 11.62
C VAL A 84 16.21 -16.54 13.06
N ALA A 85 16.35 -17.80 13.45
CA ALA A 85 16.82 -18.15 14.79
C ALA A 85 18.21 -17.54 15.06
N GLU A 86 19.10 -17.50 14.08
CA GLU A 86 20.39 -16.84 14.22
C GLU A 86 20.29 -15.31 14.30
N VAL A 87 19.39 -14.69 13.51
CA VAL A 87 19.12 -13.24 13.59
C VAL A 87 18.64 -12.88 15.00
N LEU A 88 17.76 -13.70 15.60
CA LEU A 88 17.18 -13.46 16.91
C LEU A 88 18.08 -13.89 18.09
N GLY A 89 19.01 -14.83 17.88
CA GLY A 89 19.88 -15.39 18.91
C GLY A 89 21.14 -14.58 19.25
N GLY A 90 21.39 -13.46 18.56
CA GLY A 90 22.58 -12.62 18.81
C GLY A 90 22.49 -11.85 20.13
N ALA A 91 23.47 -12.04 21.02
CA ALA A 91 23.62 -11.22 22.23
C ALA A 91 24.18 -9.82 21.87
N PRO A 92 23.72 -8.73 22.53
CA PRO A 92 24.29 -7.41 22.35
C PRO A 92 25.64 -7.28 23.07
N GLU A 93 26.60 -6.59 22.46
CA GLU A 93 27.80 -6.15 23.17
C GLU A 93 27.51 -4.97 24.13
N THR A 94 26.44 -4.18 23.90
CA THR A 94 25.85 -3.22 24.87
C THR A 94 24.36 -2.92 24.54
N GLY A 95 23.49 -2.82 25.56
CA GLY A 95 22.12 -2.27 25.42
C GLY A 95 21.04 -3.17 24.77
N VAL A 96 19.90 -2.56 24.38
CA VAL A 96 18.72 -3.22 23.78
C VAL A 96 19.10 -3.85 22.41
N THR A 97 18.83 -5.14 22.27
CA THR A 97 19.46 -6.17 21.40
C THR A 97 19.60 -5.87 19.89
N PRO A 98 20.63 -6.38 19.17
CA PRO A 98 21.06 -5.94 17.83
C PRO A 98 20.38 -6.66 16.64
N ARG A 99 20.17 -6.05 15.45
CA ARG A 99 21.08 -5.47 14.40
C ARG A 99 21.71 -6.46 13.38
N LYS A 100 21.18 -7.68 13.21
CA LYS A 100 21.51 -8.51 12.04
C LYS A 100 20.50 -8.32 10.90
N VAL A 101 20.98 -8.39 9.67
CA VAL A 101 20.15 -8.38 8.46
C VAL A 101 19.88 -9.82 8.04
N LEU A 102 18.61 -10.20 7.94
CA LEU A 102 18.22 -11.39 7.20
C LEU A 102 18.34 -11.07 5.71
N LEU A 103 19.31 -11.68 5.04
CA LEU A 103 19.54 -11.50 3.61
C LEU A 103 18.88 -12.63 2.83
N ILE A 104 18.11 -12.25 1.82
CA ILE A 104 17.48 -13.15 0.85
C ILE A 104 18.10 -12.85 -0.52
N PRO A 105 19.13 -13.62 -0.95
CA PRO A 105 19.79 -13.41 -2.24
C PRO A 105 18.84 -13.55 -3.43
N PRO A 106 19.27 -13.19 -4.66
CA PRO A 106 18.49 -13.42 -5.86
C PRO A 106 18.07 -14.89 -6.00
N GLY A 107 16.80 -15.10 -6.32
CA GLY A 107 16.21 -16.43 -6.37
C GLY A 107 14.71 -16.41 -6.09
N THR A 108 14.07 -17.55 -6.32
CA THR A 108 12.71 -17.83 -5.88
C THR A 108 12.78 -18.83 -4.74
N TYR A 109 12.15 -18.54 -3.61
CA TYR A 109 12.18 -19.39 -2.42
C TYR A 109 10.75 -19.80 -2.09
N LEU A 110 10.50 -21.11 -2.07
CA LEU A 110 9.21 -21.67 -1.73
C LEU A 110 9.09 -21.83 -0.21
N LEU A 111 8.09 -21.20 0.38
CA LEU A 111 7.74 -21.35 1.80
C LEU A 111 6.36 -22.00 1.91
N THR A 112 6.26 -23.07 2.70
CA THR A 112 5.05 -23.89 2.85
C THR A 112 4.53 -23.92 4.28
N GLU A 113 5.30 -23.40 5.24
CA GLU A 113 4.91 -23.30 6.65
C GLU A 113 4.61 -21.85 7.07
N PRO A 114 3.70 -21.63 8.04
CA PRO A 114 3.43 -20.30 8.59
C PRO A 114 4.57 -19.79 9.49
N ASP A 115 4.51 -18.50 9.84
CA ASP A 115 5.34 -17.84 10.86
C ASP A 115 6.86 -17.93 10.62
N LEU A 116 7.29 -17.79 9.36
CA LEU A 116 8.69 -17.97 8.93
C LEU A 116 9.52 -16.70 8.87
N LEU A 117 8.89 -15.53 8.91
CA LEU A 117 9.57 -14.24 8.93
C LEU A 117 9.12 -13.52 10.18
N PRO A 118 10.05 -13.12 11.07
CA PRO A 118 10.39 -13.86 12.28
C PRO A 118 9.21 -14.49 13.07
N PRO A 119 9.38 -15.72 13.64
CA PRO A 119 8.31 -16.45 14.31
C PRO A 119 7.91 -15.79 15.64
N THR A 120 6.67 -16.02 16.05
CA THR A 120 6.20 -15.76 17.43
C THR A 120 6.76 -16.78 18.42
N GLN A 121 8.08 -16.90 18.56
CA GLN A 121 8.63 -17.75 19.63
C GLN A 121 8.56 -17.02 20.98
N ASN A 122 7.38 -16.94 21.59
CA ASN A 122 7.27 -17.12 23.04
C ASN A 122 5.82 -17.39 23.45
N THR A 123 5.57 -18.58 24.00
CA THR A 123 4.30 -18.97 24.63
C THR A 123 4.17 -18.47 26.08
N ASP A 124 5.15 -17.73 26.58
CA ASP A 124 5.14 -17.14 27.92
C ASP A 124 4.93 -15.61 27.86
N PRO A 125 3.71 -15.12 28.14
CA PRO A 125 3.40 -13.69 28.19
C PRO A 125 4.19 -12.91 29.24
N GLN A 126 4.75 -13.58 30.25
CA GLN A 126 5.45 -12.93 31.38
C GLN A 126 6.93 -12.66 31.10
N ASN A 127 7.48 -13.26 30.03
CA ASN A 127 8.91 -13.19 29.69
C ASN A 127 9.15 -12.74 28.23
N GLN A 128 8.20 -12.00 27.64
CA GLN A 128 8.38 -11.41 26.32
C GLN A 128 9.37 -10.24 26.37
N SER A 129 10.60 -10.50 25.92
CA SER A 129 11.54 -9.43 25.59
C SER A 129 11.17 -8.82 24.24
N VAL A 130 11.03 -7.49 24.21
CA VAL A 130 10.85 -6.73 22.97
C VAL A 130 12.15 -6.78 22.17
N VAL A 131 12.04 -7.15 20.89
CA VAL A 131 13.17 -7.15 19.95
C VAL A 131 13.06 -5.91 19.07
N ASN A 132 14.15 -5.18 18.93
CA ASN A 132 14.18 -3.88 18.29
C ASN A 132 15.20 -3.89 17.14
N GLY A 133 14.83 -3.35 15.96
CA GLY A 133 15.79 -3.14 14.86
C GLY A 133 16.01 -4.37 13.98
N ILE A 134 14.94 -5.01 13.54
CA ILE A 134 15.00 -6.14 12.58
C ILE A 134 15.07 -5.60 11.16
N SER A 135 16.01 -6.10 10.36
CA SER A 135 16.10 -5.81 8.93
C SER A 135 16.02 -7.09 8.09
N ILE A 136 15.14 -7.09 7.10
CA ILE A 136 14.99 -8.17 6.11
C ILE A 136 15.20 -7.57 4.72
N SER A 137 16.22 -8.04 4.00
CA SER A 137 16.65 -7.42 2.75
C SER A 137 16.75 -8.44 1.62
N GLY A 138 16.18 -8.10 0.47
CA GLY A 138 16.46 -8.73 -0.80
C GLY A 138 17.21 -7.79 -1.75
N PHE A 139 17.28 -8.18 -3.03
CA PHE A 139 18.02 -7.49 -4.10
C PHE A 139 17.12 -6.70 -5.06
N GLY A 140 15.84 -6.55 -4.73
CA GLY A 140 14.85 -5.83 -5.51
C GLY A 140 13.63 -6.68 -5.84
N LYS A 141 12.54 -6.01 -6.19
CA LYS A 141 11.32 -6.67 -6.67
C LYS A 141 11.64 -7.61 -7.83
N ARG A 142 11.09 -8.81 -7.78
CA ARG A 142 11.20 -9.88 -8.78
C ARG A 142 12.63 -10.41 -8.98
N VAL A 143 13.57 -10.00 -8.12
CA VAL A 143 14.93 -10.53 -8.06
C VAL A 143 15.07 -11.47 -6.87
N SER A 144 14.68 -11.00 -5.68
CA SER A 144 14.54 -11.82 -4.48
C SER A 144 13.05 -12.07 -4.23
N HIS A 145 12.60 -13.30 -4.49
CA HIS A 145 11.19 -13.64 -4.56
C HIS A 145 10.85 -14.75 -3.56
N ILE A 146 9.88 -14.49 -2.68
CA ILE A 146 9.32 -15.49 -1.77
C ILE A 146 7.93 -15.87 -2.27
N VAL A 147 7.75 -17.16 -2.56
CA VAL A 147 6.45 -17.76 -2.89
C VAL A 147 5.93 -18.46 -1.65
N TYR A 148 4.80 -17.99 -1.14
CA TYR A 148 4.10 -18.60 -0.03
C TYR A 148 2.97 -19.51 -0.55
N ALA A 149 3.15 -20.80 -0.38
CA ALA A 149 2.20 -21.84 -0.79
C ALA A 149 1.96 -22.78 0.39
N PRO A 150 1.23 -22.33 1.42
CA PRO A 150 1.04 -23.12 2.62
C PRO A 150 0.25 -24.39 2.33
N THR A 151 0.61 -25.48 3.01
CA THR A 151 -0.11 -26.76 2.89
C THR A 151 -1.45 -26.78 3.65
N VAL A 152 -1.68 -25.77 4.48
CA VAL A 152 -2.89 -25.57 5.28
C VAL A 152 -3.45 -24.17 5.02
N ARG A 153 -4.78 -24.07 4.96
CA ARG A 153 -5.53 -22.83 4.74
C ARG A 153 -5.52 -21.90 5.97
N ASP A 154 -5.87 -20.64 5.76
CA ASP A 154 -6.03 -19.60 6.81
C ASP A 154 -4.76 -19.41 7.67
N THR A 155 -3.61 -19.49 7.03
CA THR A 155 -2.30 -19.31 7.66
C THR A 155 -1.78 -17.88 7.52
N VAL A 156 -0.75 -17.55 8.31
CA VAL A 156 -0.09 -16.23 8.29
C VAL A 156 1.40 -16.45 8.07
N LEU A 157 1.99 -15.82 7.07
CA LEU A 157 3.42 -15.95 6.77
C LEU A 157 4.28 -15.30 7.88
N TRP A 158 3.84 -14.17 8.42
CA TRP A 158 4.52 -13.42 9.47
C TRP A 158 3.55 -12.96 10.56
N ARG A 159 3.79 -13.32 11.82
CA ARG A 159 3.13 -12.72 12.98
C ARG A 159 4.07 -11.84 13.78
N ASN A 160 3.63 -10.62 14.07
CA ASN A 160 4.20 -9.76 15.09
C ASN A 160 3.20 -9.61 16.23
N MET A 161 3.27 -10.51 17.21
CA MET A 161 2.42 -10.46 18.40
C MET A 161 3.16 -9.68 19.49
N ASP A 162 3.08 -8.35 19.45
CA ASP A 162 3.61 -7.45 20.48
C ASP A 162 5.14 -7.43 20.68
N ARG A 163 5.90 -8.07 19.80
CA ARG A 163 7.31 -8.38 20.07
C ARG A 163 8.30 -7.46 19.35
N TYR A 164 8.01 -7.12 18.11
CA TYR A 164 8.99 -6.53 17.20
C TYR A 164 8.72 -5.03 16.95
N LYS A 165 9.77 -4.21 17.08
CA LYS A 165 9.75 -2.76 16.80
C LYS A 165 10.88 -2.35 15.85
N ASN A 166 10.73 -1.20 15.19
CA ASN A 166 11.73 -0.60 14.30
C ASN A 166 12.15 -1.58 13.19
N ILE A 167 11.16 -2.17 12.50
CA ILE A 167 11.37 -3.19 11.47
C ILE A 167 11.60 -2.52 10.11
N ARG A 168 12.55 -3.04 9.32
CA ARG A 168 12.82 -2.61 7.95
C ARG A 168 12.78 -3.80 7.00
N ILE A 169 11.97 -3.71 5.96
CA ILE A 169 11.85 -4.75 4.92
C ILE A 169 12.06 -4.09 3.57
N SER A 170 12.98 -4.62 2.76
CA SER A 170 13.33 -3.98 1.49
C SER A 170 13.68 -4.93 0.36
N GLY A 171 13.36 -4.53 -0.88
CA GLY A 171 13.85 -5.16 -2.09
C GLY A 171 13.38 -6.60 -2.27
N LEU A 172 12.12 -6.89 -2.00
CA LEU A 172 11.54 -8.24 -2.02
C LEU A 172 10.23 -8.28 -2.78
N THR A 173 9.97 -9.41 -3.45
CA THR A 173 8.61 -9.76 -3.87
C THR A 173 8.08 -10.88 -2.96
N PHE A 174 6.84 -10.71 -2.51
CA PHE A 174 6.05 -11.74 -1.86
C PHE A 174 4.88 -12.13 -2.76
N GLU A 175 4.75 -13.41 -3.07
CA GLU A 175 3.63 -13.97 -3.82
C GLU A 175 2.92 -15.02 -2.97
N SER A 176 1.59 -14.98 -2.91
CA SER A 176 0.79 -16.06 -2.32
C SER A 176 0.04 -16.82 -3.38
N GLN A 177 -0.06 -18.14 -3.21
CA GLN A 177 -0.88 -19.04 -4.02
C GLN A 177 -2.17 -19.48 -3.31
N ASP A 178 -2.47 -18.91 -2.14
CA ASP A 178 -3.65 -19.24 -1.35
C ASP A 178 -4.45 -17.98 -0.96
N ALA A 179 -5.69 -17.90 -1.47
CA ALA A 179 -6.63 -16.82 -1.17
C ALA A 179 -7.08 -16.76 0.30
N THR A 180 -6.70 -17.72 1.14
CA THR A 180 -6.92 -17.70 2.60
C THR A 180 -5.69 -17.29 3.41
N ALA A 181 -4.52 -17.23 2.78
CA ALA A 181 -3.27 -16.83 3.43
C ALA A 181 -3.22 -15.32 3.71
N THR A 182 -2.62 -14.94 4.83
CA THR A 182 -2.30 -13.55 5.18
C THR A 182 -0.80 -13.32 5.18
N PHE A 183 -0.32 -12.22 4.60
CA PHE A 183 1.12 -11.94 4.60
C PHE A 183 1.62 -11.63 6.01
N CYS A 184 1.00 -10.66 6.70
CA CYS A 184 1.39 -10.27 8.05
C CYS A 184 0.18 -10.05 8.96
N ARG A 185 0.25 -10.56 10.19
CA ARG A 185 -0.64 -10.15 11.29
C ARG A 185 0.20 -9.48 12.36
N SER A 186 -0.06 -8.21 12.57
CA SER A 186 0.58 -7.38 13.58
C SER A 186 -0.43 -7.06 14.67
N TYR A 187 -0.05 -7.34 15.91
CA TYR A 187 -0.92 -7.25 17.05
C TYR A 187 -0.25 -6.43 18.15
N SER A 188 -0.98 -5.45 18.70
CA SER A 188 -0.49 -4.50 19.71
C SER A 188 -1.41 -4.48 20.95
N SER A 189 -0.90 -4.86 22.12
CA SER A 189 -1.59 -4.80 23.42
C SER A 189 -1.28 -3.50 24.18
N ALA A 190 -1.74 -3.36 25.43
CA ALA A 190 -1.37 -2.20 26.26
C ALA A 190 0.05 -2.27 26.84
N THR A 191 0.60 -3.48 27.00
CA THR A 191 1.91 -3.69 27.65
C THR A 191 3.06 -3.46 26.69
N PHE A 192 2.89 -3.93 25.45
CA PHE A 192 3.86 -3.78 24.38
C PHE A 192 3.15 -3.21 23.15
N GLY A 193 3.84 -3.13 22.01
CA GLY A 193 3.20 -2.65 20.80
C GLY A 193 4.12 -2.75 19.61
N VAL A 194 3.53 -2.89 18.44
CA VAL A 194 4.25 -2.83 17.17
C VAL A 194 4.38 -1.38 16.75
N GLN A 195 5.62 -0.94 16.51
CA GLN A 195 5.94 0.46 16.21
C GLN A 195 7.02 0.53 15.13
N ASP A 196 6.94 1.60 14.33
CA ASP A 196 7.92 1.96 13.31
C ASP A 196 8.32 0.80 12.38
N THR A 197 7.36 0.30 11.58
CA THR A 197 7.63 -0.70 10.54
C THR A 197 7.68 -0.05 9.17
N TRP A 198 8.74 -0.31 8.39
CA TRP A 198 8.93 0.30 7.09
C TRP A 198 9.19 -0.71 5.97
N TYR A 199 8.44 -0.59 4.88
CA TYR A 199 8.59 -1.36 3.66
C TYR A 199 9.14 -0.45 2.55
N THR A 200 10.24 -0.83 1.91
CA THR A 200 10.87 -0.04 0.83
C THR A 200 11.13 -0.91 -0.39
N ASP A 201 10.59 -0.53 -1.55
CA ASP A 201 10.75 -1.32 -2.78
C ASP A 201 10.31 -2.80 -2.59
N VAL A 202 9.20 -3.00 -1.89
CA VAL A 202 8.57 -4.32 -1.72
C VAL A 202 7.41 -4.47 -2.70
N GLU A 203 7.21 -5.68 -3.22
CA GLU A 203 6.09 -6.05 -4.08
C GLU A 203 5.27 -7.18 -3.45
N TRP A 204 3.94 -7.04 -3.46
CA TRP A 204 3.01 -8.12 -3.13
C TRP A 204 2.23 -8.53 -4.39
N ARG A 205 2.11 -9.84 -4.64
CA ARG A 205 1.41 -10.42 -5.80
C ARG A 205 0.68 -11.71 -5.45
N GLY A 206 -0.03 -12.28 -6.42
CA GLY A 206 -0.74 -13.54 -6.27
C GLY A 206 -2.09 -13.36 -5.60
N THR A 207 -2.58 -14.41 -4.94
CA THR A 207 -3.89 -14.41 -4.27
C THR A 207 -3.69 -14.42 -2.76
N TRP A 208 -4.21 -13.42 -2.07
CA TRP A 208 -4.16 -13.32 -0.61
C TRP A 208 -5.57 -13.24 -0.03
N LYS A 209 -5.72 -13.62 1.24
CA LYS A 209 -6.82 -13.15 2.07
C LYS A 209 -6.61 -11.68 2.38
N ALA A 210 -5.50 -11.40 3.07
CA ALA A 210 -5.08 -10.07 3.41
C ALA A 210 -3.57 -9.88 3.27
N GLY A 211 -3.13 -8.65 3.01
CA GLY A 211 -1.71 -8.31 3.08
C GLY A 211 -1.27 -8.21 4.53
N ILE A 212 -1.67 -7.14 5.21
CA ILE A 212 -1.28 -6.77 6.56
C ILE A 212 -2.56 -6.57 7.36
N VAL A 213 -2.69 -7.28 8.48
CA VAL A 213 -3.78 -7.14 9.44
C VAL A 213 -3.22 -6.53 10.72
N LEU A 214 -3.81 -5.42 11.15
CA LEU A 214 -3.45 -4.71 12.38
C LEU A 214 -4.57 -4.81 13.39
N ASP A 215 -4.26 -5.29 14.58
CA ASP A 215 -5.27 -5.54 15.62
C ASP A 215 -4.71 -5.43 17.04
N GLY A 216 -5.61 -5.53 18.03
CA GLY A 216 -5.32 -5.54 19.45
C GLY A 216 -6.10 -6.62 20.21
N PRO A 217 -5.82 -6.83 21.51
CA PRO A 217 -6.51 -7.83 22.31
C PRO A 217 -8.01 -7.67 22.36
N THR A 218 -8.72 -8.80 22.29
CA THR A 218 -10.10 -8.90 22.75
C THR A 218 -10.14 -8.93 24.29
N GLY A 219 -10.96 -8.07 24.91
CA GLY A 219 -11.22 -8.08 26.36
C GLY A 219 -10.14 -7.40 27.21
N ALA A 220 -9.17 -6.72 26.60
CA ALA A 220 -8.12 -5.99 27.29
C ALA A 220 -7.71 -4.74 26.52
N ARG A 221 -7.07 -3.78 27.20
CA ARG A 221 -6.63 -2.53 26.56
C ARG A 221 -5.62 -2.82 25.44
N SER A 222 -5.76 -2.10 24.33
CA SER A 222 -4.83 -2.11 23.19
C SER A 222 -4.10 -0.76 23.05
N ASN A 223 -2.87 -0.78 22.52
CA ASN A 223 -2.08 0.40 22.17
C ASN A 223 -1.72 0.36 20.67
N LEU A 224 -2.68 0.76 19.82
CA LEU A 224 -2.53 0.72 18.36
C LEU A 224 -1.86 1.96 17.77
N ASN A 225 -1.08 2.67 18.58
CA ASN A 225 -0.22 3.78 18.15
C ASN A 225 0.97 3.26 17.33
N SER A 226 0.67 2.45 16.32
CA SER A 226 1.63 1.86 15.41
C SER A 226 1.92 2.83 14.28
N GLU A 227 3.20 3.04 14.00
CA GLU A 227 3.68 3.75 12.82
C GLU A 227 4.08 2.75 11.73
N MET A 228 3.48 2.85 10.54
CA MET A 228 3.88 2.03 9.39
C MET A 228 4.02 2.84 8.09
N GLY A 229 5.04 2.52 7.31
CA GLY A 229 5.32 3.21 6.06
C GLY A 229 5.66 2.29 4.89
N TRP A 230 5.26 2.72 3.71
CA TRP A 230 5.50 2.05 2.42
C TRP A 230 6.07 3.07 1.43
N ASP A 231 7.29 2.82 0.98
CA ASP A 231 7.98 3.66 0.01
C ASP A 231 8.26 2.90 -1.28
N HIS A 232 7.83 3.48 -2.40
CA HIS A 232 8.03 2.90 -3.72
C HIS A 232 7.57 1.45 -3.79
N CYS A 233 6.58 1.04 -3.02
CA CYS A 233 6.11 -0.34 -2.99
C CYS A 233 5.16 -0.64 -4.15
N GLN A 234 4.93 -1.92 -4.44
CA GLN A 234 3.91 -2.37 -5.38
C GLN A 234 2.95 -3.35 -4.70
N VAL A 235 1.66 -3.05 -4.75
CA VAL A 235 0.59 -3.92 -4.26
C VAL A 235 -0.19 -4.39 -5.47
N GLY A 236 -0.21 -5.69 -5.73
CA GLY A 236 -0.99 -6.28 -6.81
C GLY A 236 -1.55 -7.66 -6.47
N GLY A 237 -2.07 -8.35 -7.48
CA GLY A 237 -2.76 -9.62 -7.27
C GLY A 237 -4.24 -9.43 -6.92
N SER A 238 -4.82 -10.32 -6.10
CA SER A 238 -6.22 -10.24 -5.66
C SER A 238 -6.34 -10.50 -4.16
N TYR A 239 -7.27 -9.80 -3.50
CA TYR A 239 -7.48 -9.90 -2.06
C TYR A 239 -8.90 -10.35 -1.75
N ALA A 240 -9.06 -11.47 -1.03
CA ALA A 240 -10.38 -11.91 -0.57
C ALA A 240 -10.97 -10.98 0.51
N ASP A 241 -10.10 -10.25 1.22
CA ASP A 241 -10.46 -9.21 2.19
C ASP A 241 -9.85 -7.86 1.78
N ALA A 242 -8.64 -7.52 2.27
CA ALA A 242 -7.95 -6.29 1.91
C ALA A 242 -6.43 -6.40 1.97
N PHE A 243 -5.70 -5.54 1.26
CA PHE A 243 -4.26 -5.44 1.45
C PHE A 243 -3.91 -4.97 2.86
N LEU A 244 -4.46 -3.85 3.35
CA LEU A 244 -4.28 -3.38 4.72
C LEU A 244 -5.62 -3.41 5.45
N VAL A 245 -5.71 -4.19 6.53
CA VAL A 245 -6.87 -4.26 7.40
C VAL A 245 -6.51 -3.67 8.76
N MET A 246 -7.32 -2.76 9.27
CA MET A 246 -7.08 -2.05 10.53
C MET A 246 -8.29 -2.18 11.45
N GLY A 247 -8.09 -2.86 12.59
CA GLY A 247 -9.08 -3.04 13.66
C GLY A 247 -10.10 -4.14 13.36
N THR A 248 -9.63 -5.38 13.25
CA THR A 248 -10.52 -6.52 12.92
C THR A 248 -11.33 -7.05 14.10
N GLU A 249 -10.79 -6.98 15.33
CA GLU A 249 -11.47 -7.50 16.51
C GLU A 249 -12.23 -6.37 17.24
N PRO A 250 -13.59 -6.39 17.23
CA PRO A 250 -14.41 -5.24 17.63
C PRO A 250 -14.63 -5.16 19.14
N ALA A 251 -13.68 -5.61 19.97
CA ALA A 251 -13.94 -5.72 21.41
C ALA A 251 -13.62 -4.43 22.17
N GLU A 252 -12.73 -3.57 21.66
CA GLU A 252 -12.09 -2.53 22.46
C GLU A 252 -12.19 -1.14 21.84
N GLN A 253 -12.41 -0.13 22.69
CA GLN A 253 -12.59 1.24 22.22
C GLN A 253 -11.31 1.85 21.60
N GLN A 254 -10.13 1.38 22.01
CA GLN A 254 -8.83 1.87 21.54
C GLN A 254 -8.46 1.39 20.13
N GLN A 255 -9.34 0.61 19.48
CA GLN A 255 -9.18 0.17 18.09
C GLN A 255 -9.22 1.33 17.08
N ASP A 256 -9.47 2.57 17.53
CA ASP A 256 -9.42 3.79 16.71
C ASP A 256 -8.09 4.58 16.83
N GLN A 257 -7.09 4.05 17.53
CA GLN A 257 -5.79 4.71 17.80
C GLN A 257 -4.72 4.51 16.70
N PHE A 258 -5.10 4.18 15.48
CA PHE A 258 -4.15 3.97 14.38
C PHE A 258 -3.51 5.29 13.89
N LEU A 259 -2.49 5.80 14.60
CA LEU A 259 -2.09 7.21 14.47
C LEU A 259 -1.36 7.59 13.18
N ASN A 260 -0.49 6.74 12.61
CA ASN A 260 0.36 7.20 11.50
C ASN A 260 0.71 6.12 10.48
N PHE A 261 0.11 6.25 9.29
CA PHE A 261 0.36 5.37 8.16
C PHE A 261 0.73 6.20 6.92
N TRP A 262 1.80 5.82 6.22
CA TRP A 262 2.29 6.56 5.06
C TRP A 262 2.54 5.66 3.85
N PHE A 263 1.91 5.96 2.74
CA PHE A 263 2.21 5.37 1.43
C PHE A 263 2.77 6.46 0.53
N ARG A 264 4.01 6.29 0.07
CA ARG A 264 4.73 7.26 -0.76
C ARG A 264 5.16 6.60 -2.07
N ASP A 265 4.76 7.20 -3.17
CA ASP A 265 5.14 6.80 -4.54
C ASP A 265 4.89 5.31 -4.84
N CYS A 266 3.82 4.76 -4.26
CA CYS A 266 3.46 3.35 -4.41
C CYS A 266 2.67 3.09 -5.70
N LYS A 267 2.80 1.88 -6.24
CA LYS A 267 1.92 1.36 -7.30
C LYS A 267 0.92 0.39 -6.69
N VAL A 268 -0.36 0.70 -6.77
CA VAL A 268 -1.43 -0.14 -6.22
C VAL A 268 -2.26 -0.64 -7.39
N GLU A 269 -1.90 -1.80 -7.93
CA GLU A 269 -2.44 -2.38 -9.16
C GLU A 269 -2.92 -3.81 -8.90
N PHE A 270 -4.12 -3.95 -8.36
CA PHE A 270 -4.72 -5.23 -7.98
C PHE A 270 -6.01 -5.51 -8.77
N GLN A 271 -6.42 -6.76 -8.85
CA GLN A 271 -7.58 -7.22 -9.61
C GLN A 271 -8.86 -6.92 -8.86
N SER A 272 -9.00 -7.48 -7.66
CA SER A 272 -10.22 -7.40 -6.84
C SER A 272 -9.90 -7.32 -5.34
N GLY A 273 -10.90 -6.90 -4.55
CA GLY A 273 -10.79 -6.75 -3.10
C GLY A 273 -10.66 -5.30 -2.65
N ILE A 274 -10.03 -5.08 -1.50
CA ILE A 274 -9.87 -3.74 -0.92
C ILE A 274 -8.38 -3.42 -0.76
N PHE A 275 -7.96 -2.18 -1.03
CA PHE A 275 -6.59 -1.79 -0.71
C PHE A 275 -6.43 -1.48 0.79
N VAL A 276 -7.24 -0.57 1.33
CA VAL A 276 -7.26 -0.26 2.77
C VAL A 276 -8.67 -0.42 3.32
N ARG A 277 -8.83 -1.30 4.31
CA ARG A 277 -10.04 -1.47 5.11
C ARG A 277 -9.76 -1.02 6.54
N ASN A 278 -10.33 0.12 6.93
CA ASN A 278 -10.18 0.66 8.28
C ASN A 278 -11.53 0.63 8.99
N GLU A 279 -11.61 -0.08 10.12
CA GLU A 279 -12.88 -0.38 10.76
C GLU A 279 -13.35 0.66 11.79
N HIS A 280 -12.43 1.41 12.39
CA HIS A 280 -12.73 2.23 13.58
C HIS A 280 -12.26 3.69 13.50
N GLY A 281 -11.19 3.98 12.76
CA GLY A 281 -10.52 5.28 12.73
C GLY A 281 -9.01 5.17 12.54
N GLY A 282 -8.33 6.29 12.43
CA GLY A 282 -6.88 6.37 12.27
C GLY A 282 -6.45 7.61 11.50
N SER A 283 -5.15 7.74 11.25
CA SER A 283 -4.56 8.81 10.44
C SER A 283 -3.61 8.22 9.39
N MET A 284 -4.01 8.38 8.13
CA MET A 284 -3.36 7.76 6.98
C MET A 284 -3.06 8.82 5.90
N ASN A 285 -1.88 8.73 5.30
CA ASN A 285 -1.39 9.63 4.26
C ASN A 285 -0.93 8.82 3.04
N PHE A 286 -1.42 9.20 1.86
CA PHE A 286 -1.10 8.59 0.57
C PHE A 286 -0.62 9.70 -0.36
N ILE A 287 0.62 9.62 -0.85
CA ILE A 287 1.25 10.67 -1.65
C ILE A 287 1.88 10.05 -2.89
N GLY A 288 1.43 10.54 -4.06
CA GLY A 288 1.92 10.10 -5.35
C GLY A 288 1.53 8.67 -5.71
N GLY A 289 2.05 8.20 -6.83
CA GLY A 289 1.84 6.83 -7.29
C GLY A 289 0.70 6.65 -8.30
N SER A 290 0.40 5.38 -8.60
CA SER A 290 -0.60 4.96 -9.59
C SER A 290 -1.47 3.83 -9.02
N TYR A 291 -2.78 4.04 -9.01
CA TYR A 291 -3.75 3.22 -8.30
C TYR A 291 -4.76 2.69 -9.31
N ILE A 292 -4.71 1.40 -9.64
CA ILE A 292 -5.49 0.79 -10.72
C ILE A 292 -6.20 -0.45 -10.20
N LEU A 293 -7.52 -0.50 -10.39
CA LEU A 293 -8.29 -1.74 -10.27
C LEU A 293 -8.31 -2.40 -11.64
N THR A 294 -7.55 -3.48 -11.78
CA THR A 294 -7.08 -3.99 -13.07
C THR A 294 -8.07 -4.90 -13.80
N ASP A 295 -9.03 -5.50 -13.08
CA ASP A 295 -10.06 -6.38 -13.63
C ASP A 295 -11.41 -5.65 -13.73
N ASP A 296 -11.80 -5.32 -14.96
CA ASP A 296 -12.99 -4.52 -15.30
C ASP A 296 -14.30 -5.13 -14.80
N ASP A 297 -14.37 -6.47 -14.68
CA ASP A 297 -15.57 -7.22 -14.33
C ASP A 297 -15.69 -7.48 -12.82
N SER A 298 -14.67 -7.11 -12.05
CA SER A 298 -14.63 -7.35 -10.61
C SER A 298 -15.28 -6.23 -9.80
N THR A 299 -15.25 -6.39 -8.48
CA THR A 299 -15.50 -5.30 -7.55
C THR A 299 -14.23 -5.01 -6.77
N GLY A 300 -13.98 -3.72 -6.53
CA GLY A 300 -12.80 -3.31 -5.79
C GLY A 300 -12.91 -1.90 -5.24
N THR A 301 -12.25 -1.67 -4.11
CA THR A 301 -12.26 -0.37 -3.42
C THR A 301 -10.86 0.01 -2.95
N PHE A 302 -10.39 1.21 -3.24
CA PHE A 302 -9.11 1.65 -2.68
C PHE A 302 -9.21 1.93 -1.18
N PHE A 303 -10.18 2.74 -0.75
CA PHE A 303 -10.36 3.09 0.66
C PHE A 303 -11.75 2.69 1.15
N LYS A 304 -11.85 1.65 1.98
CA LYS A 304 -13.07 1.30 2.71
C LYS A 304 -12.92 1.74 4.17
N LEU A 305 -13.63 2.80 4.54
CA LEU A 305 -13.54 3.42 5.86
C LEU A 305 -14.82 3.16 6.63
N ASN A 306 -14.86 2.12 7.44
CA ASN A 306 -16.02 1.83 8.28
C ASN A 306 -15.96 2.60 9.58
N ALA A 307 -17.09 2.60 10.27
CA ALA A 307 -17.19 3.11 11.62
C ALA A 307 -17.94 2.07 12.45
N ASN A 308 -17.25 1.02 12.89
CA ASN A 308 -17.81 -0.01 13.76
C ASN A 308 -17.67 0.36 15.24
N PRO A 309 -18.71 0.19 16.08
CA PRO A 309 -18.56 0.28 17.52
C PRO A 309 -17.86 -0.99 18.07
N PRO A 310 -17.29 -0.95 19.29
CA PRO A 310 -17.07 0.21 20.15
C PRO A 310 -15.89 1.06 19.65
N ARG A 311 -15.79 2.30 20.15
CA ARG A 311 -14.69 3.24 19.84
C ARG A 311 -14.59 4.34 20.89
N SER A 312 -13.42 4.95 21.03
CA SER A 312 -13.18 6.11 21.89
C SER A 312 -13.42 7.44 21.17
N ASP A 313 -13.82 7.41 19.91
CA ASP A 313 -13.93 8.58 19.04
C ASP A 313 -12.58 9.32 18.95
N SER A 314 -11.50 8.59 18.64
CA SER A 314 -10.17 9.13 18.40
C SER A 314 -10.02 9.76 16.99
N VAL A 315 -8.85 9.64 16.38
CA VAL A 315 -8.49 10.27 15.09
C VAL A 315 -9.23 9.60 13.94
N MET A 316 -9.71 10.41 12.98
CA MET A 316 -10.27 9.97 11.70
C MET A 316 -9.77 10.92 10.63
N ARG A 317 -8.67 10.56 9.98
CA ARG A 317 -8.02 11.37 8.95
C ARG A 317 -7.54 10.49 7.80
N LEU A 318 -8.01 10.80 6.61
CA LEU A 318 -7.43 10.33 5.36
C LEU A 318 -6.93 11.53 4.56
N TYR A 319 -5.68 11.45 4.10
CA TYR A 319 -5.08 12.42 3.19
C TYR A 319 -4.52 11.71 1.97
N ALA A 320 -4.98 12.07 0.78
CA ALA A 320 -4.51 11.55 -0.50
C ALA A 320 -4.09 12.71 -1.40
N GLN A 321 -2.89 12.65 -1.98
CA GLN A 321 -2.35 13.73 -2.81
C GLN A 321 -1.64 13.20 -4.05
N GLY A 322 -1.93 13.80 -5.21
CA GLY A 322 -1.18 13.57 -6.44
C GLY A 322 -1.31 12.15 -6.98
N ILE A 323 -2.42 11.47 -6.67
CA ILE A 323 -2.65 10.08 -7.06
C ILE A 323 -3.48 10.05 -8.34
N ARG A 324 -3.01 9.27 -9.32
CA ARG A 324 -3.85 8.86 -10.44
C ARG A 324 -4.56 7.56 -10.09
N PHE A 325 -5.87 7.62 -9.94
CA PHE A 325 -6.74 6.47 -9.82
C PHE A 325 -7.25 6.03 -11.20
N GLU A 326 -7.43 4.73 -11.40
CA GLU A 326 -8.07 4.16 -12.59
C GLU A 326 -9.11 3.13 -12.14
N VAL A 327 -10.36 3.58 -12.05
CA VAL A 327 -11.53 2.72 -11.89
C VAL A 327 -11.99 2.23 -13.27
N ARG A 328 -11.96 0.91 -13.49
CA ARG A 328 -12.26 0.30 -14.79
C ARG A 328 -13.69 -0.21 -14.99
N GLY A 329 -14.43 -0.45 -13.92
CA GLY A 329 -15.82 -0.89 -13.96
C GLY A 329 -16.75 -0.08 -13.05
N PRO A 330 -18.08 -0.17 -13.23
CA PRO A 330 -19.06 0.52 -12.38
C PRO A 330 -19.05 0.03 -10.92
N GLY A 331 -18.57 -1.19 -10.68
CA GLY A 331 -18.38 -1.76 -9.34
C GLY A 331 -17.13 -1.27 -8.60
N HIS A 332 -16.28 -0.45 -9.22
CA HIS A 332 -15.03 0.02 -8.65
C HIS A 332 -15.19 1.35 -7.91
N LYS A 333 -14.50 1.48 -6.79
CA LYS A 333 -14.56 2.66 -5.92
C LYS A 333 -13.17 3.19 -5.59
N VAL A 334 -13.04 4.51 -5.62
CA VAL A 334 -11.93 5.21 -4.95
C VAL A 334 -12.14 5.16 -3.45
N ILE A 335 -13.34 5.49 -2.98
CA ILE A 335 -13.65 5.49 -1.56
C ILE A 335 -15.08 5.02 -1.30
N ASP A 336 -15.21 4.22 -0.24
CA ASP A 336 -16.46 3.84 0.38
C ASP A 336 -16.36 4.09 1.88
N SER A 337 -16.94 5.19 2.37
CA SER A 337 -16.74 5.67 3.73
C SER A 337 -18.03 5.79 4.53
N SER A 338 -18.05 5.16 5.69
CA SER A 338 -19.04 5.28 6.77
C SER A 338 -18.51 6.04 7.99
N TRP A 339 -17.32 6.66 7.91
CA TRP A 339 -16.89 7.62 8.93
C TRP A 339 -17.94 8.73 9.11
N TYR A 340 -18.23 9.09 10.35
CA TYR A 340 -19.26 10.08 10.74
C TYR A 340 -18.66 11.37 11.33
N LYS A 341 -17.33 11.45 11.40
CA LYS A 341 -16.57 12.64 11.83
C LYS A 341 -15.15 12.61 11.22
N GLY A 342 -14.37 13.64 11.53
CA GLY A 342 -12.97 13.72 11.10
C GLY A 342 -12.80 14.39 9.74
N THR A 343 -11.76 14.00 9.01
CA THR A 343 -11.37 14.64 7.75
C THR A 343 -10.98 13.63 6.68
N ILE A 344 -11.41 13.88 5.44
CA ILE A 344 -11.04 13.12 4.25
C ILE A 344 -10.63 14.16 3.21
N THR A 345 -9.38 14.12 2.73
CA THR A 345 -8.87 15.14 1.81
C THR A 345 -8.19 14.50 0.62
N PHE A 346 -8.57 14.94 -0.58
CA PHE A 346 -7.96 14.63 -1.86
C PHE A 346 -7.39 15.92 -2.46
N VAL A 347 -6.12 15.92 -2.87
CA VAL A 347 -5.44 17.08 -3.46
C VAL A 347 -4.77 16.68 -4.77
N SER A 348 -5.11 17.32 -5.88
CA SER A 348 -4.51 17.06 -7.19
C SER A 348 -4.61 15.58 -7.61
N CYS A 349 -5.71 14.90 -7.26
CA CYS A 349 -5.97 13.53 -7.68
C CYS A 349 -6.76 13.49 -9.00
N ASP A 350 -6.58 12.42 -9.77
CA ASP A 350 -7.25 12.23 -11.07
C ASP A 350 -7.78 10.79 -11.16
N ASP A 351 -9.09 10.61 -11.30
CA ASP A 351 -9.73 9.31 -11.56
C ASP A 351 -10.40 9.21 -12.95
N THR A 352 -10.06 10.14 -13.86
CA THR A 352 -10.73 10.34 -15.16
C THR A 352 -10.17 9.49 -16.30
N ALA A 353 -9.18 8.63 -16.03
CA ALA A 353 -8.54 7.77 -17.03
C ALA A 353 -9.53 6.92 -17.84
N ARG A 354 -10.71 6.63 -17.30
CA ARG A 354 -11.81 5.89 -17.97
C ARG A 354 -13.08 6.71 -18.18
N ALA A 355 -13.02 8.04 -18.10
CA ALA A 355 -14.20 8.91 -18.25
C ALA A 355 -14.86 8.83 -19.64
N TYR A 356 -14.16 8.32 -20.65
CA TYR A 356 -14.72 8.11 -22.00
C TYR A 356 -15.63 6.87 -22.12
N LYS A 357 -15.67 6.00 -21.11
CA LYS A 357 -16.51 4.78 -21.12
C LYS A 357 -17.98 5.15 -20.92
N SER A 358 -18.89 4.42 -21.57
CA SER A 358 -20.34 4.65 -21.49
C SER A 358 -20.88 4.52 -20.06
N TRP A 359 -20.40 3.54 -19.30
CA TRP A 359 -20.80 3.31 -17.91
C TRP A 359 -20.36 4.46 -16.99
N ALA A 360 -19.29 5.19 -17.32
CA ALA A 360 -18.71 6.20 -16.43
C ALA A 360 -19.70 7.30 -16.05
N ALA A 361 -20.49 7.79 -17.03
CA ALA A 361 -21.53 8.79 -16.78
C ALA A 361 -22.85 8.21 -16.27
N ALA A 362 -23.21 7.00 -16.73
CA ALA A 362 -24.51 6.39 -16.46
C ALA A 362 -24.57 5.74 -15.06
N GLU A 363 -23.51 5.02 -14.69
CA GLU A 363 -23.48 4.09 -13.56
C GLU A 363 -22.30 4.33 -12.61
N GLY A 364 -21.29 5.09 -13.04
CA GLY A 364 -20.09 5.35 -12.25
C GLY A 364 -20.37 6.09 -10.95
N VAL A 365 -20.11 5.44 -9.82
CA VAL A 365 -20.13 6.04 -8.47
C VAL A 365 -18.85 5.71 -7.69
N PRO A 366 -17.70 6.31 -8.05
CA PRO A 366 -16.41 5.94 -7.45
C PRO A 366 -16.24 6.41 -6.00
N HIS A 367 -17.01 7.43 -5.58
CA HIS A 367 -16.91 8.02 -4.25
C HIS A 367 -18.25 7.95 -3.53
N VAL A 368 -18.28 7.21 -2.41
CA VAL A 368 -19.49 7.00 -1.60
C VAL A 368 -19.24 7.36 -0.15
N TYR A 369 -20.20 8.11 0.42
CA TYR A 369 -20.18 8.57 1.80
C TYR A 369 -21.50 8.25 2.50
N ARG A 370 -21.44 7.56 3.64
CA ARG A 370 -22.60 7.21 4.46
C ARG A 370 -22.57 7.96 5.78
N PHE A 371 -23.12 9.17 5.79
CA PHE A 371 -23.19 9.99 6.99
C PHE A 371 -24.18 9.40 8.01
N ASP A 372 -25.15 8.63 7.53
CA ASP A 372 -26.15 7.96 8.35
C ASP A 372 -25.69 6.68 9.05
N ALA A 373 -24.46 6.23 8.84
CA ALA A 373 -24.00 4.92 9.33
C ALA A 373 -23.92 4.79 10.87
N VAL A 374 -23.58 5.87 11.58
CA VAL A 374 -23.42 5.87 13.04
C VAL A 374 -24.23 6.96 13.72
N ASN A 375 -24.28 8.15 13.11
CA ASN A 375 -25.05 9.27 13.61
C ASN A 375 -25.79 9.91 12.44
N PRO A 376 -27.14 9.86 12.40
CA PRO A 376 -27.92 10.22 11.21
C PRO A 376 -27.80 11.69 10.78
N SER A 377 -27.14 12.53 11.57
CA SER A 377 -26.92 13.96 11.34
C SER A 377 -25.45 14.36 11.23
N ARG A 378 -24.47 13.45 11.25
CA ARG A 378 -23.04 13.83 11.26
C ARG A 378 -22.22 13.10 10.20
N GLY A 379 -21.28 13.81 9.59
CA GLY A 379 -20.28 13.29 8.67
C GLY A 379 -18.90 13.93 8.84
N PRO A 380 -17.87 13.42 8.15
CA PRO A 380 -16.55 14.04 8.06
C PRO A 380 -16.57 15.33 7.24
N MET A 381 -15.53 16.13 7.41
CA MET A 381 -15.17 17.18 6.46
C MET A 381 -14.43 16.52 5.29
N ILE A 382 -15.05 16.54 4.12
CA ILE A 382 -14.53 15.98 2.88
C ILE A 382 -14.10 17.13 1.99
N ARG A 383 -12.85 17.13 1.53
CA ARG A 383 -12.32 18.14 0.61
C ARG A 383 -11.68 17.49 -0.60
N TYR A 384 -12.07 17.99 -1.77
CA TYR A 384 -11.40 17.78 -3.03
C TYR A 384 -10.83 19.12 -3.47
N GLN A 385 -9.52 19.15 -3.69
CA GLN A 385 -8.81 20.34 -4.14
C GLN A 385 -8.06 20.01 -5.43
N ASP A 386 -8.31 20.79 -6.48
CA ASP A 386 -7.65 20.69 -7.79
C ASP A 386 -7.72 19.29 -8.40
N CYS A 387 -8.81 18.55 -8.15
CA CYS A 387 -8.98 17.17 -8.60
C CYS A 387 -9.72 17.07 -9.95
N ALA A 388 -9.43 16.03 -10.72
CA ALA A 388 -10.22 15.61 -11.87
C ALA A 388 -11.05 14.37 -11.49
N LEU A 389 -12.37 14.47 -11.60
CA LEU A 389 -13.33 13.53 -11.00
C LEU A 389 -14.28 12.94 -12.05
N LEU A 390 -14.41 11.62 -12.04
CA LEU A 390 -15.23 10.78 -12.92
C LEU A 390 -16.57 10.44 -12.29
N GLY A 391 -17.59 10.31 -13.15
CA GLY A 391 -18.91 9.82 -12.75
C GLY A 391 -19.60 10.73 -11.74
N SER A 392 -20.21 10.12 -10.73
CA SER A 392 -20.94 10.82 -9.67
C SER A 392 -20.43 10.46 -8.28
N HIS A 393 -20.64 11.36 -7.34
CA HIS A 393 -20.36 11.17 -5.92
C HIS A 393 -21.69 11.01 -5.19
N LEU A 394 -21.79 10.03 -4.30
CA LEU A 394 -23.01 9.73 -3.56
C LEU A 394 -22.84 9.94 -2.07
N VAL A 395 -23.81 10.63 -1.46
CA VAL A 395 -23.92 10.80 -0.02
C VAL A 395 -25.24 10.22 0.48
N THR A 396 -25.25 9.39 1.51
CA THR A 396 -26.47 9.01 2.24
C THR A 396 -26.54 9.77 3.55
N ALA A 397 -27.64 10.48 3.75
CA ALA A 397 -27.91 11.25 4.97
C ALA A 397 -29.40 11.16 5.30
N ALA A 398 -29.73 10.54 6.44
CA ALA A 398 -31.11 10.37 6.86
C ALA A 398 -31.73 11.69 7.35
N ASN A 399 -30.96 12.52 8.05
CA ASN A 399 -31.38 13.79 8.61
C ASN A 399 -30.53 14.95 8.09
N ALA A 400 -31.02 16.18 8.25
CA ALA A 400 -30.21 17.36 7.99
C ALA A 400 -28.85 17.25 8.72
N THR A 401 -27.77 17.47 7.99
CA THR A 401 -26.42 17.37 8.52
C THR A 401 -26.19 18.52 9.50
N THR A 402 -25.65 18.25 10.68
CA THR A 402 -25.28 19.25 11.69
C THR A 402 -23.76 19.40 11.82
N ALA A 403 -23.01 18.44 11.26
CA ALA A 403 -21.56 18.48 11.16
C ALA A 403 -21.09 17.64 9.97
N GLY A 404 -20.01 18.06 9.31
CA GLY A 404 -19.53 17.44 8.08
C GLY A 404 -19.95 18.22 6.85
N LYS A 405 -19.15 18.14 5.79
CA LYS A 405 -19.32 18.93 4.58
C LYS A 405 -18.54 18.33 3.43
N LEU A 406 -19.06 18.45 2.21
CA LEU A 406 -18.33 18.18 0.98
C LEU A 406 -17.89 19.50 0.33
N LEU A 407 -16.59 19.70 0.16
CA LEU A 407 -16.03 20.87 -0.52
C LEU A 407 -15.30 20.41 -1.79
N TYR A 408 -15.69 20.97 -2.92
CA TYR A 408 -15.00 20.84 -4.20
C TYR A 408 -14.42 22.20 -4.56
N ASP A 409 -13.10 22.26 -4.70
CA ASP A 409 -12.33 23.50 -4.87
C ASP A 409 -11.41 23.33 -6.08
N GLY A 410 -11.63 24.09 -7.16
CA GLY A 410 -10.84 23.98 -8.40
C GLY A 410 -11.00 22.65 -9.16
N CYS A 411 -12.09 21.91 -8.93
CA CYS A 411 -12.25 20.55 -9.46
C CYS A 411 -12.82 20.51 -10.90
N ARG A 412 -12.47 19.48 -11.66
CA ARG A 412 -13.03 19.16 -12.98
C ARG A 412 -13.93 17.93 -12.90
N LEU A 413 -15.21 18.09 -13.23
CA LEU A 413 -16.24 17.06 -13.19
C LEU A 413 -16.43 16.48 -14.60
N ALA A 414 -15.68 15.43 -14.95
CA ALA A 414 -15.46 15.02 -16.34
C ALA A 414 -16.73 14.58 -17.08
N ASN A 415 -17.65 13.92 -16.39
CA ASN A 415 -18.80 13.24 -17.00
C ASN A 415 -20.12 14.01 -16.89
N MET A 416 -20.16 15.08 -16.09
CA MET A 416 -21.41 15.65 -15.59
C MET A 416 -21.63 17.07 -16.11
N SER A 417 -22.87 17.39 -16.47
CA SER A 417 -23.30 18.72 -16.95
C SER A 417 -24.04 19.54 -15.89
N THR A 418 -24.22 18.99 -14.69
CA THR A 418 -24.80 19.69 -13.53
C THR A 418 -24.03 19.32 -12.27
N GLY A 419 -23.91 20.26 -11.33
CA GLY A 419 -23.21 20.03 -10.07
C GLY A 419 -23.97 19.09 -9.13
N THR A 420 -25.31 19.19 -9.13
CA THR A 420 -26.19 18.44 -8.23
C THR A 420 -27.47 17.97 -8.93
N GLY A 421 -28.29 17.19 -8.22
CA GLY A 421 -29.58 16.66 -8.68
C GLY A 421 -29.51 15.16 -8.99
N ALA A 422 -30.64 14.56 -9.37
CA ALA A 422 -30.75 13.11 -9.60
C ALA A 422 -29.77 12.58 -10.67
N SER A 423 -29.46 13.40 -11.67
CA SER A 423 -28.48 13.12 -12.73
C SER A 423 -27.20 13.95 -12.61
N GLY A 424 -27.03 14.71 -11.53
CA GLY A 424 -25.86 15.57 -11.32
C GLY A 424 -24.66 14.86 -10.71
N PHE A 425 -23.55 15.60 -10.61
CA PHE A 425 -22.29 15.09 -10.08
C PHE A 425 -22.41 14.66 -8.61
N LEU A 426 -22.78 15.57 -7.72
CA LEU A 426 -23.08 15.25 -6.33
C LEU A 426 -24.55 14.85 -6.20
N ARG A 427 -24.76 13.63 -5.71
CA ARG A 427 -26.07 13.02 -5.47
C ARG A 427 -26.23 12.70 -3.99
N TRP A 428 -27.47 12.65 -3.53
CA TRP A 428 -27.75 12.20 -2.18
C TRP A 428 -29.04 11.39 -2.08
N THR A 429 -29.09 10.52 -1.07
CA THR A 429 -30.29 9.85 -0.61
C THR A 429 -30.70 10.43 0.74
N GLY A 430 -31.97 10.77 0.89
CA GLY A 430 -32.50 11.44 2.08
C GLY A 430 -32.38 12.96 1.98
N THR A 431 -31.81 13.59 3.00
CA THR A 431 -31.62 15.05 3.05
C THR A 431 -30.38 15.48 2.28
N ALA A 432 -30.39 16.72 1.78
CA ALA A 432 -29.20 17.28 1.15
C ALA A 432 -28.09 17.44 2.21
N PRO A 433 -26.85 16.97 1.93
CA PRO A 433 -25.72 17.22 2.81
C PRO A 433 -25.26 18.67 2.67
N TRP A 434 -24.41 19.14 3.60
CA TRP A 434 -23.69 20.39 3.42
C TRP A 434 -22.68 20.24 2.29
N TYR A 435 -22.75 21.11 1.29
CA TYR A 435 -21.80 21.09 0.18
C TYR A 435 -21.42 22.47 -0.30
N GLU A 436 -20.25 22.53 -0.93
CA GLU A 436 -19.78 23.73 -1.61
C GLU A 436 -18.98 23.38 -2.87
N PHE A 437 -19.28 24.08 -3.96
CA PHE A 437 -18.49 24.10 -5.19
C PHE A 437 -17.84 25.47 -5.34
N ARG A 438 -16.53 25.50 -5.58
CA ARG A 438 -15.74 26.70 -5.86
C ARG A 438 -14.89 26.48 -7.10
N ASP A 439 -14.99 27.40 -8.06
CA ASP A 439 -14.16 27.43 -9.26
C ASP A 439 -14.08 26.08 -10.01
N CYS A 440 -15.18 25.33 -9.99
CA CYS A 440 -15.24 24.02 -10.61
C CYS A 440 -15.64 24.13 -12.09
N THR A 441 -15.24 23.12 -12.88
CA THR A 441 -15.68 22.97 -14.28
C THR A 441 -16.39 21.64 -14.50
N GLN A 442 -17.29 21.61 -15.46
CA GLN A 442 -18.09 20.45 -15.84
C GLN A 442 -17.62 19.86 -17.16
N LYS A 443 -18.36 18.87 -17.67
CA LYS A 443 -18.17 18.32 -19.01
C LYS A 443 -17.98 19.44 -20.04
N ALA A 444 -17.01 19.24 -20.94
CA ALA A 444 -16.58 20.23 -21.93
C ALA A 444 -15.96 21.54 -21.37
N GLY A 445 -15.57 21.57 -20.09
CA GLY A 445 -14.87 22.71 -19.49
C GLY A 445 -15.79 23.89 -19.14
N VAL A 446 -17.10 23.69 -19.14
CA VAL A 446 -18.07 24.72 -18.76
C VAL A 446 -17.91 25.04 -17.28
N ARG A 447 -17.80 26.33 -16.94
CA ARG A 447 -17.71 26.77 -15.54
C ARG A 447 -19.01 26.39 -14.81
N LEU A 448 -18.87 25.70 -13.67
CA LEU A 448 -19.96 25.50 -12.72
C LEU A 448 -20.09 26.76 -11.87
N ALA A 449 -21.31 27.26 -11.70
CA ALA A 449 -21.56 28.35 -10.77
C ALA A 449 -21.17 27.94 -9.35
N ASP A 450 -20.50 28.84 -8.63
CA ASP A 450 -20.18 28.60 -7.23
C ASP A 450 -21.47 28.45 -6.44
N ALA A 451 -21.50 27.46 -5.56
CA ALA A 451 -22.69 27.13 -4.79
C ALA A 451 -22.27 26.74 -3.38
N LYS A 452 -23.01 27.21 -2.38
CA LYS A 452 -22.85 26.86 -0.97
C LYS A 452 -24.22 26.54 -0.39
N VAL A 453 -24.40 25.30 0.05
CA VAL A 453 -25.62 24.85 0.72
C VAL A 453 -25.27 24.43 2.14
N PRO A 454 -25.78 25.15 3.15
CA PRO A 454 -25.57 24.86 4.56
C PRO A 454 -26.59 23.87 5.11
#